data_AF-A0A7W7PYT2-F1
#
_entry.id   AF-A0A7W7PYT2-F1
#
_cell.length_a   1.000
_cell.length_b   1.000
_cell.length_c   1.000
_cell.angle_alpha   90.00
_cell.angle_beta   90.00
_cell.angle_gamma   90.00
#
_symmetry.space_group_name_H-M   'P 1'
#
loop_
_entity.id
_entity.type
_entity.pdbx_description
1 polymer ?
#
loop_
_entity_poly.entity_id
_entity_poly.type
_entity_poly.pdbx_seq_one_letter_code
_entity_poly.pdbx_strand_id
1 'polypeptide(L)'
;MKASTKKRLLMELRKDHWFGVPRWLVVAVAVAVLIGYGTFGRPSNGPAPVSAEVRTIVEGLRTTSVYEAPDAPGKVDAERARELIGDRPIVLVLLDEDTRSTWDPFEDHGDDLCEQVANVVTTSLVILYGREYRGDYGPDFCVGPEFSNPQNPVEPGNYDFVLIAKAELGWKYRVTEDDMFAQVEEFVFAFDEQAAQDYPGGVPRRAVVVPPPPAPDSLQTWQIILSLAGILLGTIAAFVGLRLVGRVVARRAAHGADLRTRNEAASARLNKLADVVLHPPRPKTAADARWQADLAGEYVRVLAEYEGANTRSKLAALGGRLTELEKEAAR
;
A
#
# COMPACT_ATOMS: atom_id res chain seq x y z
N MET A 1 42.61 20.49 -32.08
CA MET A 1 42.56 19.64 -30.85
C MET A 1 41.27 19.71 -30.00
N LYS A 2 40.21 20.47 -30.36
CA LYS A 2 38.97 20.57 -29.52
C LYS A 2 37.86 19.54 -29.80
N ALA A 3 37.99 18.69 -30.83
CA ALA A 3 36.94 17.73 -31.21
C ALA A 3 36.90 16.44 -30.36
N SER A 4 37.99 16.12 -29.64
CA SER A 4 38.11 14.88 -28.86
C SER A 4 37.31 14.90 -27.56
N THR A 5 37.29 16.03 -26.85
CA THR A 5 36.63 16.18 -25.55
C THR A 5 35.11 16.10 -25.63
N LYS A 6 34.53 16.60 -26.74
CA LYS A 6 33.08 16.59 -26.96
C LYS A 6 32.53 15.19 -27.22
N LYS A 7 33.32 14.31 -27.86
CA LYS A 7 32.96 12.90 -28.06
C LYS A 7 33.02 12.10 -26.75
N ARG A 8 33.98 12.37 -25.86
CA ARG A 8 34.04 11.72 -24.53
C ARG A 8 32.84 12.06 -23.65
N LEU A 9 32.44 13.34 -23.57
CA LEU A 9 31.27 13.76 -22.80
C LEU A 9 29.94 13.17 -23.32
N LEU A 10 29.77 13.06 -24.64
CA LEU A 10 28.60 12.41 -25.23
C LEU A 10 28.58 10.88 -25.01
N MET A 11 29.75 10.26 -24.86
CA MET A 11 29.86 8.81 -24.65
C MET A 11 29.61 8.41 -23.18
N GLU A 12 29.96 9.28 -22.21
CA GLU A 12 29.60 9.07 -20.80
C GLU A 12 28.10 9.30 -20.55
N LEU A 13 27.49 10.35 -21.11
CA LEU A 13 26.04 10.59 -20.95
C LEU A 13 25.16 9.47 -21.55
N ARG A 14 25.67 8.74 -22.55
CA ARG A 14 24.97 7.61 -23.16
C ARG A 14 25.00 6.34 -22.30
N LYS A 15 25.93 6.24 -21.34
CA LYS A 15 26.02 5.09 -20.40
C LYS A 15 24.94 5.13 -19.30
N ASP A 16 24.30 6.26 -19.06
CA ASP A 16 23.37 6.40 -17.92
C ASP A 16 21.89 6.12 -18.25
N HIS A 17 21.60 5.71 -19.48
CA HIS A 17 20.23 5.51 -19.95
C HIS A 17 20.03 4.06 -20.43
N TRP A 18 19.04 3.37 -19.86
CA TRP A 18 18.53 2.09 -20.36
C TRP A 18 17.18 2.36 -21.00
N PHE A 19 16.99 1.94 -22.25
CA PHE A 19 15.76 2.15 -23.02
C PHE A 19 15.27 3.62 -23.05
N GLY A 20 16.19 4.59 -23.10
CA GLY A 20 15.87 6.02 -23.13
C GLY A 20 15.46 6.62 -21.77
N VAL A 21 15.45 5.82 -20.70
CA VAL A 21 15.12 6.24 -19.32
C VAL A 21 16.39 6.24 -18.46
N PRO A 22 16.59 7.23 -17.56
CA PRO A 22 17.73 7.22 -16.65
C PRO A 22 17.77 5.94 -15.78
N ARG A 23 18.93 5.30 -15.69
CA ARG A 23 19.13 4.03 -14.97
C ARG A 23 18.67 4.07 -13.51
N TRP A 24 18.86 5.20 -12.83
CA TRP A 24 18.42 5.37 -11.44
C TRP A 24 16.91 5.20 -11.27
N LEU A 25 16.12 5.54 -12.29
CA LEU A 25 14.66 5.45 -12.27
C LEU A 25 14.21 3.99 -12.41
N VAL A 26 14.89 3.22 -13.26
CA VAL A 26 14.67 1.77 -13.40
C VAL A 26 15.02 1.05 -12.09
N VAL A 27 16.15 1.41 -11.46
CA VAL A 27 16.57 0.84 -10.17
C VAL A 27 15.57 1.21 -9.07
N ALA A 28 15.10 2.46 -9.01
CA ALA A 28 14.12 2.89 -8.01
C ALA A 28 12.78 2.14 -8.14
N VAL A 29 12.30 1.92 -9.37
CA VAL A 29 11.08 1.12 -9.61
C VAL A 29 11.31 -0.34 -9.22
N ALA A 30 12.43 -0.94 -9.62
CA ALA A 30 12.75 -2.32 -9.24
C ALA A 30 12.85 -2.50 -7.72
N VAL A 31 13.49 -1.56 -7.02
CA VAL A 31 13.58 -1.56 -5.55
C VAL A 31 12.20 -1.36 -4.92
N ALA A 32 11.36 -0.45 -5.43
CA ALA A 32 10.00 -0.25 -4.92
C ALA A 32 9.12 -1.51 -5.11
N VAL A 33 9.22 -2.19 -6.26
CA VAL A 33 8.53 -3.46 -6.52
C VAL A 33 9.04 -4.56 -5.58
N LEU A 34 10.37 -4.66 -5.39
CA LEU A 34 10.96 -5.65 -4.48
C LEU A 34 10.60 -5.40 -3.01
N ILE A 35 10.59 -4.13 -2.57
CA ILE A 35 10.15 -3.75 -1.23
C ILE A 35 8.66 -4.06 -1.08
N GLY A 36 7.81 -3.64 -2.04
CA GLY A 36 6.38 -3.92 -2.01
C GLY A 36 6.07 -5.42 -1.98
N TYR A 37 6.77 -6.22 -2.78
CA TYR A 37 6.66 -7.68 -2.74
C TYR A 37 7.18 -8.26 -1.41
N GLY A 38 8.27 -7.73 -0.86
CA GLY A 38 8.83 -8.18 0.40
C GLY A 38 7.98 -7.82 1.62
N THR A 39 7.29 -6.68 1.61
CA THR A 39 6.47 -6.19 2.73
C THR A 39 5.01 -6.64 2.64
N PHE A 40 4.45 -6.77 1.43
CA PHE A 40 3.02 -7.12 1.24
C PHE A 40 2.80 -8.47 0.56
N GLY A 41 3.79 -8.98 -0.19
CA GLY A 41 3.71 -10.27 -0.89
C GLY A 41 4.11 -11.46 -0.03
N ARG A 42 4.72 -11.23 1.14
CA ARG A 42 4.82 -12.27 2.17
C ARG A 42 3.49 -12.31 2.90
N PRO A 43 2.73 -13.43 2.87
CA PRO A 43 1.67 -13.62 3.84
C PRO A 43 2.34 -13.46 5.20
N SER A 44 2.02 -12.38 5.89
CA SER A 44 2.53 -12.16 7.24
C SER A 44 2.11 -13.36 8.07
N ASN A 45 2.94 -13.74 9.05
CA ASN A 45 2.63 -14.73 10.10
C ASN A 45 1.49 -14.26 11.02
N GLY A 46 0.45 -13.64 10.47
CA GLY A 46 -0.80 -13.42 11.17
C GLY A 46 -1.49 -14.77 11.37
N PRO A 47 -2.36 -14.88 12.38
CA PRO A 47 -3.19 -16.06 12.53
C PRO A 47 -3.90 -16.34 11.21
N ALA A 48 -3.98 -17.62 10.83
CA ALA A 48 -4.64 -18.05 9.61
C ALA A 48 -6.03 -17.39 9.51
N PRO A 49 -6.45 -16.93 8.32
CA PRO A 49 -7.75 -16.31 8.16
C PRO A 49 -8.84 -17.27 8.68
N VAL A 50 -9.53 -16.83 9.73
CA VAL A 50 -10.59 -17.61 10.38
C VAL A 50 -11.73 -17.83 9.38
N SER A 51 -12.23 -19.06 9.27
CA SER A 51 -13.29 -19.42 8.33
C SER A 51 -14.56 -18.59 8.56
N ALA A 52 -15.37 -18.42 7.52
CA ALA A 52 -16.63 -17.66 7.61
C ALA A 52 -17.61 -18.30 8.61
N GLU A 53 -17.58 -19.62 8.73
CA GLU A 53 -18.34 -20.41 9.68
C GLU A 53 -17.96 -20.09 11.13
N VAL A 54 -16.67 -20.18 11.47
CA VAL A 54 -16.16 -19.85 12.81
C VAL A 54 -16.49 -18.40 13.16
N ARG A 55 -16.37 -17.46 12.20
CA ARG A 55 -16.77 -16.06 12.45
C ARG A 55 -18.25 -15.93 12.82
N THR A 56 -19.12 -16.69 12.15
CA THR A 56 -20.57 -16.67 12.42
C THR A 56 -20.86 -17.23 13.82
N ILE A 57 -20.23 -18.36 14.17
CA ILE A 57 -20.31 -18.97 15.50
C ILE A 57 -19.86 -17.97 16.58
N VAL A 58 -18.67 -17.40 16.42
CA VAL A 58 -18.04 -16.46 17.36
C VAL A 58 -18.87 -15.18 17.53
N GLU A 59 -19.46 -14.64 16.46
CA GLU A 59 -20.34 -13.47 16.57
C GLU A 59 -21.60 -13.80 17.39
N GLY A 60 -22.16 -15.01 17.23
CA GLY A 60 -23.27 -15.46 18.07
C GLY A 60 -22.87 -15.61 19.54
N LEU A 61 -21.67 -16.14 19.81
CA LEU A 61 -21.14 -16.31 21.17
C LEU A 61 -20.79 -14.99 21.87
N ARG A 62 -20.75 -13.87 21.14
CA ARG A 62 -20.41 -12.55 21.67
C ARG A 62 -21.32 -12.09 22.81
N THR A 63 -22.59 -12.46 22.74
CA THR A 63 -23.62 -11.98 23.69
C THR A 63 -24.20 -13.09 24.56
N THR A 64 -23.91 -14.36 24.24
CA THR A 64 -24.50 -15.52 24.92
C THR A 64 -23.50 -16.67 24.99
N SER A 65 -23.62 -17.55 25.98
CA SER A 65 -22.77 -18.75 26.13
C SER A 65 -23.08 -19.85 25.11
N VAL A 66 -24.22 -19.77 24.40
CA VAL A 66 -24.66 -20.81 23.48
C VAL A 66 -24.97 -20.24 22.11
N TYR A 67 -24.25 -20.71 21.10
CA TYR A 67 -24.58 -20.54 19.69
C TYR A 67 -25.37 -21.76 19.20
N GLU A 68 -26.47 -21.49 18.49
CA GLU A 68 -27.31 -22.52 17.89
C GLU A 68 -27.47 -22.20 16.41
N ALA A 69 -27.05 -23.13 15.55
CA ALA A 69 -27.23 -23.01 14.11
C ALA A 69 -28.73 -23.09 13.75
N PRO A 70 -29.18 -22.40 12.68
CA PRO A 70 -30.60 -22.35 12.30
C PRO A 70 -31.30 -23.71 12.12
N ASP A 71 -30.54 -24.75 11.76
CA ASP A 71 -31.02 -26.10 11.47
C ASP A 71 -30.46 -27.14 12.46
N ALA A 72 -30.03 -26.72 13.66
CA ALA A 72 -29.60 -27.67 14.69
C ALA A 72 -30.75 -28.62 15.08
N PRO A 73 -30.49 -29.92 15.33
CA PRO A 73 -31.52 -30.94 15.49
C PRO A 73 -32.34 -30.84 16.78
N GLY A 74 -32.08 -29.86 17.64
CA GLY A 74 -32.79 -29.67 18.91
C GLY A 74 -32.51 -30.76 19.97
N LYS A 75 -31.46 -31.56 19.79
CA LYS A 75 -31.03 -32.60 20.74
C LYS A 75 -30.49 -32.04 22.06
N VAL A 76 -30.06 -30.77 22.07
CA VAL A 76 -29.64 -30.03 23.26
C VAL A 76 -30.55 -28.81 23.40
N ASP A 77 -31.18 -28.64 24.55
CA ASP A 77 -31.97 -27.44 24.86
C ASP A 77 -31.04 -26.22 25.03
N ALA A 78 -30.98 -25.37 24.01
CA ALA A 78 -30.10 -24.23 23.98
C ALA A 78 -30.45 -23.17 25.04
N GLU A 79 -31.72 -22.96 25.36
CA GLU A 79 -32.14 -21.98 26.37
C GLU A 79 -31.77 -22.45 27.77
N ARG A 80 -32.09 -23.70 28.10
CA ARG A 80 -31.68 -24.31 29.36
C ARG A 80 -30.16 -24.39 29.50
N ALA A 81 -29.44 -24.61 28.40
CA ALA A 81 -27.97 -24.61 28.41
C ALA A 81 -27.40 -23.21 28.69
N ARG A 82 -28.00 -22.15 28.14
CA ARG A 82 -27.59 -20.76 28.44
C ARG A 82 -27.74 -20.45 29.92
N GLU A 83 -28.86 -20.84 30.52
CA GLU A 83 -29.12 -20.63 31.95
C GLU A 83 -28.16 -21.43 32.83
N LEU A 84 -27.96 -22.71 32.50
CA LEU A 84 -27.06 -23.61 33.22
C LEU A 84 -25.61 -23.10 33.18
N ILE A 85 -25.11 -22.73 32.00
CA ILE A 85 -23.73 -22.27 31.82
C ILE A 85 -23.53 -20.88 32.45
N GLY A 86 -24.43 -19.93 32.17
CA GLY A 86 -24.36 -18.56 32.68
C GLY A 86 -23.06 -17.85 32.30
N ASP A 87 -22.39 -17.28 33.30
CA ASP A 87 -21.15 -16.48 33.14
C ASP A 87 -19.85 -17.31 33.16
N ARG A 88 -19.96 -18.63 33.26
CA ARG A 88 -18.80 -19.54 33.30
C ARG A 88 -17.98 -19.44 32.01
N PRO A 89 -16.67 -19.73 32.06
CA PRO A 89 -15.81 -19.75 30.88
C PRO A 89 -16.03 -21.02 30.04
N ILE A 90 -17.29 -21.30 29.73
CA ILE A 90 -17.76 -22.40 28.89
C ILE A 90 -18.59 -21.79 27.78
N VAL A 91 -18.38 -22.24 26.54
CA VAL A 91 -19.24 -21.93 25.41
C VAL A 91 -19.73 -23.21 24.77
N LEU A 92 -20.97 -23.19 24.31
CA LEU A 92 -21.62 -24.31 23.64
C LEU A 92 -21.96 -23.89 22.20
N VAL A 93 -21.63 -24.75 21.25
CA VAL A 93 -21.89 -24.57 19.83
C VAL A 93 -22.73 -25.74 19.38
N LEU A 94 -23.95 -25.49 18.91
CA LEU A 94 -24.86 -26.50 18.38
C LEU A 94 -24.94 -26.33 16.86
N LEU A 95 -24.36 -27.26 16.11
CA LEU A 95 -24.38 -27.25 14.65
C LEU A 95 -25.52 -28.13 14.09
N ASP A 96 -25.81 -27.95 12.81
CA ASP A 96 -26.69 -28.81 12.03
C ASP A 96 -26.05 -30.20 11.82
N GLU A 97 -26.87 -31.25 11.68
CA GLU A 97 -26.42 -32.60 11.33
C GLU A 97 -25.75 -32.65 9.95
N ASP A 98 -26.09 -31.72 9.04
CA ASP A 98 -25.56 -31.67 7.67
C ASP A 98 -24.36 -30.70 7.50
N THR A 99 -23.87 -30.07 8.57
CA THR A 99 -22.82 -29.01 8.52
C THR A 99 -21.46 -29.46 7.95
N ARG A 100 -21.29 -30.72 7.52
CA ARG A 100 -20.05 -31.20 6.86
C ARG A 100 -20.15 -31.20 5.34
N SER A 101 -19.97 -30.03 4.72
CA SER A 101 -19.64 -29.97 3.29
C SER A 101 -18.16 -30.28 3.07
N THR A 102 -17.88 -31.27 2.21
CA THR A 102 -16.57 -31.75 1.71
C THR A 102 -15.71 -32.54 2.69
N TRP A 103 -15.86 -33.87 2.62
CA TRP A 103 -15.06 -34.85 3.37
C TRP A 103 -13.81 -35.29 2.59
N ASP A 104 -12.63 -35.18 3.21
CA ASP A 104 -11.48 -36.07 2.99
C ASP A 104 -11.42 -37.06 4.19
N PRO A 105 -11.56 -38.39 3.98
CA PRO A 105 -11.58 -39.37 5.07
C PRO A 105 -10.28 -39.52 5.87
N PHE A 106 -9.29 -38.66 5.64
CA PHE A 106 -7.99 -38.65 6.32
C PHE A 106 -7.74 -37.39 7.18
N GLU A 107 -8.64 -36.40 7.19
CA GLU A 107 -8.54 -35.21 8.05
C GLU A 107 -9.68 -35.23 9.10
N ASP A 108 -9.32 -35.14 10.38
CA ASP A 108 -10.26 -35.17 11.51
C ASP A 108 -10.92 -33.78 11.68
N HIS A 109 -11.85 -33.44 10.78
CA HIS A 109 -12.39 -32.08 10.66
C HIS A 109 -13.25 -31.59 11.84
N GLY A 110 -13.67 -32.48 12.76
CA GLY A 110 -14.44 -32.11 13.96
C GLY A 110 -13.56 -31.39 14.98
N ASP A 111 -12.42 -32.01 15.27
CA ASP A 111 -11.33 -31.44 16.06
C ASP A 111 -10.87 -30.11 15.44
N ASP A 112 -10.72 -30.03 14.11
CA ASP A 112 -10.28 -28.80 13.43
C ASP A 112 -11.24 -27.61 13.67
N LEU A 113 -12.57 -27.81 13.63
CA LEU A 113 -13.53 -26.72 13.82
C LEU A 113 -13.64 -26.31 15.29
N CYS A 114 -13.69 -27.30 16.18
CA CYS A 114 -13.71 -27.07 17.63
C CYS A 114 -12.44 -26.33 18.09
N GLU A 115 -11.26 -26.73 17.60
CA GLU A 115 -9.99 -26.03 17.83
C GLU A 115 -10.00 -24.63 17.23
N GLN A 116 -10.51 -24.44 16.01
CA GLN A 116 -10.61 -23.10 15.41
C GLN A 116 -11.49 -22.15 16.22
N VAL A 117 -12.61 -22.64 16.76
CA VAL A 117 -13.45 -21.85 17.67
C VAL A 117 -12.69 -21.57 18.97
N ALA A 118 -12.08 -22.58 19.59
CA ALA A 118 -11.32 -22.44 20.84
C ALA A 118 -10.15 -21.44 20.73
N ASN A 119 -9.48 -21.42 19.58
CA ASN A 119 -8.41 -20.46 19.27
C ASN A 119 -8.90 -19.01 19.18
N VAL A 120 -10.21 -18.78 18.97
CA VAL A 120 -10.80 -17.44 18.98
C VAL A 120 -11.40 -17.11 20.35
N VAL A 121 -12.06 -18.06 21.02
CA VAL A 121 -12.56 -17.90 22.40
C VAL A 121 -11.49 -18.31 23.42
N THR A 122 -10.35 -17.62 23.37
CA THR A 122 -9.08 -18.08 23.97
C THR A 122 -9.15 -18.44 25.45
N THR A 123 -10.05 -17.82 26.22
CA THR A 123 -10.20 -18.04 27.67
C THR A 123 -11.39 -18.93 28.04
N SER A 124 -11.86 -19.82 27.15
CA SER A 124 -13.05 -20.63 27.39
C SER A 124 -12.87 -22.08 26.96
N LEU A 125 -13.63 -22.97 27.62
CA LEU A 125 -13.87 -24.34 27.19
C LEU A 125 -14.97 -24.32 26.13
N VAL A 126 -14.76 -25.03 25.03
CA VAL A 126 -15.72 -25.16 23.93
C VAL A 126 -16.30 -26.56 23.96
N ILE A 127 -17.64 -26.63 23.95
CA ILE A 127 -18.38 -27.85 23.69
C ILE A 127 -19.06 -27.66 22.33
N LEU A 128 -18.67 -28.44 21.33
CA LEU A 128 -19.20 -28.34 19.98
C LEU A 128 -19.99 -29.61 19.66
N TYR A 129 -21.32 -29.48 19.51
CA TYR A 129 -22.15 -30.57 19.03
C TYR A 129 -22.30 -30.50 17.52
N GLY A 130 -22.01 -31.62 16.87
CA GLY A 130 -22.13 -31.79 15.43
C GLY A 130 -22.15 -33.26 15.05
N ARG A 131 -22.20 -33.54 13.75
CA ARG A 131 -22.15 -34.91 13.23
C ARG A 131 -20.72 -35.44 13.20
N GLU A 132 -20.42 -36.44 14.01
CA GLU A 132 -19.12 -37.11 14.12
C GLU A 132 -18.79 -37.98 12.89
N TYR A 133 -17.57 -38.53 12.84
CA TYR A 133 -17.11 -39.39 11.74
C TYR A 133 -18.02 -40.61 11.52
N ARG A 134 -18.57 -41.17 12.60
CA ARG A 134 -19.44 -42.36 12.55
C ARG A 134 -20.87 -42.05 12.13
N GLY A 135 -21.18 -40.78 11.89
CA GLY A 135 -22.49 -40.31 11.49
C GLY A 135 -23.43 -40.00 12.65
N ASP A 136 -22.99 -40.22 13.89
CA ASP A 136 -23.72 -39.89 15.11
C ASP A 136 -23.57 -38.40 15.43
N TYR A 137 -24.59 -37.82 16.07
CA TYR A 137 -24.53 -36.44 16.56
C TYR A 137 -23.98 -36.43 17.99
N GLY A 138 -22.80 -35.83 18.19
CA GLY A 138 -22.08 -35.90 19.46
C GLY A 138 -21.21 -34.68 19.73
N PRO A 139 -20.65 -34.59 20.94
CA PRO A 139 -19.85 -33.46 21.38
C PRO A 139 -18.34 -33.65 21.11
N ASP A 140 -17.72 -32.62 20.54
CA ASP A 140 -16.28 -32.40 20.56
C ASP A 140 -15.96 -31.36 21.67
N PHE A 141 -14.86 -31.57 22.38
CA PHE A 141 -14.45 -30.70 23.50
C PHE A 141 -13.07 -30.10 23.23
N CYS A 142 -12.96 -28.77 23.30
CA CYS A 142 -11.70 -28.07 23.08
C CYS A 142 -11.43 -27.03 24.16
N VAL A 143 -10.15 -26.80 24.45
CA VAL A 143 -9.71 -25.83 25.45
C VAL A 143 -9.05 -24.66 24.75
N GLY A 144 -9.53 -23.44 25.01
CA GLY A 144 -8.89 -22.23 24.50
C GLY A 144 -7.45 -22.08 25.00
N PRO A 145 -6.52 -21.56 24.17
CA PRO A 145 -5.09 -21.51 24.51
C PRO A 145 -4.74 -20.61 25.70
N GLU A 146 -5.63 -19.69 26.09
CA GLU A 146 -5.46 -18.79 27.23
C GLU A 146 -6.40 -19.14 28.40
N PHE A 147 -7.05 -20.31 28.36
CA PHE A 147 -7.88 -20.79 29.47
C PHE A 147 -7.08 -20.91 30.77
N SER A 148 -5.88 -21.49 30.68
CA SER A 148 -4.85 -21.40 31.72
C SER A 148 -3.86 -20.30 31.33
N ASN A 149 -3.73 -19.28 32.16
CA ASN A 149 -2.85 -18.13 31.90
C ASN A 149 -2.15 -17.68 33.20
N PRO A 150 -1.12 -16.81 33.14
CA PRO A 150 -0.39 -16.38 34.33
C PRO A 150 -1.26 -15.72 35.41
N GLN A 151 -2.41 -15.15 35.05
CA GLN A 151 -3.36 -14.54 35.97
C GLN A 151 -4.29 -15.57 36.64
N ASN A 152 -4.57 -16.68 35.95
CA ASN A 152 -5.47 -17.75 36.37
C ASN A 152 -4.84 -19.12 36.07
N PRO A 153 -3.73 -19.48 36.74
CA PRO A 153 -2.99 -20.69 36.40
C PRO A 153 -3.76 -21.93 36.87
N VAL A 154 -4.10 -22.80 35.92
CA VAL A 154 -4.67 -24.13 36.19
C VAL A 154 -3.91 -25.20 35.43
N GLU A 155 -3.94 -26.43 35.93
CA GLU A 155 -3.41 -27.59 35.23
C GLU A 155 -4.39 -27.99 34.11
N PRO A 156 -4.05 -27.79 32.81
CA PRO A 156 -5.03 -27.99 31.73
C PRO A 156 -5.55 -29.43 31.65
N GLY A 157 -4.73 -30.41 32.05
CA GLY A 157 -5.12 -31.83 32.08
C GLY A 157 -6.28 -32.13 33.04
N ASN A 158 -6.50 -31.30 34.06
CA ASN A 158 -7.67 -31.41 34.94
C ASN A 158 -8.95 -30.90 34.29
N TYR A 159 -8.83 -30.09 33.23
CA TYR A 159 -9.96 -29.48 32.53
C TYR A 159 -10.30 -30.11 31.18
N ASP A 160 -9.38 -30.92 30.65
CA ASP A 160 -9.52 -31.61 29.38
C ASP A 160 -10.11 -33.01 29.62
N PHE A 161 -9.26 -34.01 29.91
CA PHE A 161 -9.69 -35.41 30.01
C PHE A 161 -10.70 -35.70 31.14
N VAL A 162 -10.55 -35.08 32.31
CA VAL A 162 -11.40 -35.39 33.48
C VAL A 162 -12.83 -34.92 33.29
N LEU A 163 -13.03 -33.73 32.71
CA LEU A 163 -14.37 -33.24 32.41
C LEU A 163 -15.00 -34.01 31.27
N ILE A 164 -14.25 -34.29 30.20
CA ILE A 164 -14.74 -35.10 29.08
C ILE A 164 -15.21 -36.47 29.59
N ALA A 165 -14.39 -37.14 30.40
CA ALA A 165 -14.75 -38.44 30.97
C ALA A 165 -16.02 -38.40 31.85
N LYS A 166 -16.26 -37.30 32.58
CA LYS A 166 -17.48 -37.11 33.38
C LYS A 166 -18.70 -36.78 32.51
N ALA A 167 -18.54 -35.92 31.50
CA ALA A 167 -19.60 -35.59 30.56
C ALA A 167 -20.05 -36.79 29.74
N GLU A 168 -19.11 -37.67 29.38
CA GLU A 168 -19.41 -38.97 28.78
C GLU A 168 -20.34 -39.79 29.68
N LEU A 169 -20.14 -39.83 30.99
CA LEU A 169 -21.05 -40.55 31.89
C LEU A 169 -22.49 -39.97 31.91
N GLY A 170 -22.67 -38.73 31.45
CA GLY A 170 -23.97 -38.07 31.35
C GLY A 170 -24.97 -38.78 30.43
N TRP A 171 -24.52 -39.66 29.52
CA TRP A 171 -25.45 -40.45 28.70
C TRP A 171 -26.40 -41.31 29.54
N LYS A 172 -26.01 -41.69 30.76
CA LYS A 172 -26.82 -42.52 31.67
C LYS A 172 -28.00 -41.77 32.29
N TYR A 173 -27.97 -40.44 32.28
CA TYR A 173 -28.99 -39.60 32.90
C TYR A 173 -29.94 -38.97 31.88
N ARG A 174 -29.77 -39.28 30.59
CA ARG A 174 -30.65 -38.79 29.53
C ARG A 174 -32.07 -39.31 29.71
N VAL A 175 -33.06 -38.45 29.48
CA VAL A 175 -34.48 -38.84 29.53
C VAL A 175 -34.86 -39.66 28.31
N THR A 176 -34.26 -39.35 27.15
CA THR A 176 -34.44 -40.06 25.88
C THR A 176 -33.09 -40.26 25.20
N GLU A 177 -33.00 -41.17 24.23
CA GLU A 177 -31.75 -41.43 23.49
C GLU A 177 -31.22 -40.17 22.77
N ASP A 178 -32.14 -39.31 22.30
CA ASP A 178 -31.85 -38.07 21.58
C ASP A 178 -31.67 -36.85 22.49
N ASP A 179 -31.95 -36.95 23.79
CA ASP A 179 -31.76 -35.84 24.74
C ASP A 179 -30.30 -35.79 25.20
N MET A 180 -29.51 -34.94 24.55
CA MET A 180 -28.10 -34.75 24.83
C MET A 180 -27.85 -33.72 25.94
N PHE A 181 -28.90 -33.06 26.47
CA PHE A 181 -28.75 -32.01 27.46
C PHE A 181 -28.07 -32.48 28.76
N ALA A 182 -28.35 -33.73 29.18
CA ALA A 182 -27.77 -34.31 30.39
C ALA A 182 -26.22 -34.36 30.35
N GLN A 183 -25.61 -34.46 29.17
CA GLN A 183 -24.15 -34.40 29.04
C GLN A 183 -23.60 -32.99 29.31
N VAL A 184 -24.31 -31.95 28.87
CA VAL A 184 -23.97 -30.56 29.18
C VAL A 184 -24.11 -30.30 30.67
N GLU A 185 -25.17 -30.82 31.32
CA GLU A 185 -25.33 -30.77 32.79
C GLU A 185 -24.14 -31.38 33.53
N GLU A 186 -23.79 -32.62 33.21
CA GLU A 186 -22.66 -33.30 33.86
C GLU A 186 -21.33 -32.59 33.59
N PHE A 187 -21.12 -32.04 32.39
CA PHE A 187 -19.92 -31.25 32.09
C PHE A 187 -19.86 -30.00 32.98
N VAL A 188 -20.95 -29.23 33.09
CA VAL A 188 -20.99 -28.02 33.92
C VAL A 188 -20.81 -28.34 35.41
N PHE A 189 -21.40 -29.43 35.90
CA PHE A 189 -21.19 -29.86 37.29
C PHE A 189 -19.76 -30.33 37.56
N ALA A 190 -19.18 -31.09 36.63
CA ALA A 190 -17.78 -31.49 36.70
C ALA A 190 -16.84 -30.27 36.70
N PHE A 191 -17.17 -29.26 35.87
CA PHE A 191 -16.46 -28.00 35.85
C PHE A 191 -16.54 -27.28 37.19
N ASP A 192 -17.73 -27.11 37.76
CA ASP A 192 -17.90 -26.40 39.04
C ASP A 192 -17.17 -27.12 40.19
N GLU A 193 -17.18 -28.46 40.19
CA GLU A 193 -16.44 -29.26 41.17
C GLU A 193 -14.92 -29.05 41.06
N GLN A 194 -14.38 -29.04 39.85
CA GLN A 194 -12.96 -28.84 39.59
C GLN A 194 -12.55 -27.37 39.85
N ALA A 195 -13.36 -26.43 39.39
CA ALA A 195 -13.13 -24.99 39.55
C ALA A 195 -13.20 -24.56 41.02
N ALA A 196 -14.00 -25.22 41.85
CA ALA A 196 -14.01 -24.98 43.30
C ALA A 196 -12.68 -25.37 43.97
N GLN A 197 -11.93 -26.32 43.41
CA GLN A 197 -10.62 -26.74 43.91
C GLN A 197 -9.52 -25.79 43.42
N ASP A 198 -9.55 -25.44 42.13
CA ASP A 198 -8.48 -24.67 41.50
C ASP A 198 -8.62 -23.14 41.67
N TYR A 199 -9.85 -22.65 41.86
CA TYR A 199 -10.16 -21.23 42.04
C TYR A 199 -10.88 -20.95 43.37
N PRO A 200 -10.20 -21.09 44.53
CA PRO A 200 -10.81 -20.86 45.84
C PRO A 200 -11.28 -19.41 46.06
N GLY A 201 -10.75 -18.45 45.28
CA GLY A 201 -11.16 -17.05 45.28
C GLY A 201 -12.34 -16.70 44.35
N GLY A 202 -12.86 -17.68 43.61
CA GLY A 202 -13.93 -17.51 42.63
C GLY A 202 -13.47 -17.77 41.20
N VAL A 203 -14.35 -18.40 40.41
CA VAL A 203 -14.07 -18.80 39.03
C VAL A 203 -13.98 -17.58 38.10
N PRO A 204 -13.00 -17.51 37.19
CA PRO A 204 -12.93 -16.47 36.17
C PRO A 204 -14.21 -16.45 35.33
N ARG A 205 -14.75 -15.25 35.10
CA ARG A 205 -15.87 -15.09 34.15
C ARG A 205 -15.36 -15.18 32.72
N ARG A 206 -16.23 -15.63 31.83
CA ARG A 206 -15.99 -15.59 30.40
C ARG A 206 -15.56 -14.20 29.92
N ALA A 207 -14.46 -14.13 29.19
CA ALA A 207 -14.03 -12.89 28.55
C ALA A 207 -15.01 -12.49 27.43
N VAL A 208 -15.08 -11.19 27.14
CA VAL A 208 -15.85 -10.70 25.98
C VAL A 208 -15.20 -11.28 24.73
N VAL A 209 -15.96 -12.07 23.98
CA VAL A 209 -15.52 -12.62 22.70
C VAL A 209 -15.39 -11.47 21.70
N VAL A 210 -14.16 -11.20 21.25
CA VAL A 210 -13.88 -10.21 20.23
C VAL A 210 -13.72 -10.94 18.90
N PRO A 211 -14.63 -10.75 17.94
CA PRO A 211 -14.54 -11.44 16.66
C PRO A 211 -13.22 -11.08 15.96
N PRO A 212 -12.57 -12.04 15.30
CA PRO A 212 -11.34 -11.77 14.55
C PRO A 212 -11.66 -10.74 13.46
N PRO A 213 -10.73 -9.79 13.18
CA PRO A 213 -10.93 -8.84 12.10
C PRO A 213 -11.20 -9.61 10.80
N PRO A 214 -12.07 -9.11 9.92
CA PRO A 214 -12.36 -9.79 8.67
C PRO A 214 -11.04 -10.03 7.94
N ALA A 215 -10.79 -11.28 7.55
CA ALA A 215 -9.68 -11.62 6.68
C ALA A 215 -9.73 -10.66 5.48
N PRO A 216 -8.62 -9.97 5.15
CA PRO A 216 -8.61 -9.08 4.00
C PRO A 216 -8.91 -9.92 2.77
N ASP A 217 -10.01 -9.61 2.08
CA ASP A 217 -10.37 -10.32 0.86
C ASP A 217 -9.17 -10.29 -0.09
N SER A 218 -8.84 -11.43 -0.70
CA SER A 218 -7.73 -11.54 -1.65
C SER A 218 -7.88 -10.52 -2.80
N LEU A 219 -9.12 -10.21 -3.17
CA LEU A 219 -9.49 -9.15 -4.10
C LEU A 219 -9.17 -7.74 -3.56
N GLN A 220 -9.46 -7.48 -2.29
CA GLN A 220 -9.18 -6.18 -1.66
C GLN A 220 -7.67 -5.96 -1.52
N THR A 221 -6.92 -7.02 -1.20
CA THR A 221 -5.45 -6.98 -1.14
C THR A 221 -4.85 -6.66 -2.51
N TRP A 222 -5.34 -7.30 -3.58
CA TRP A 222 -4.92 -6.99 -4.95
C TRP A 222 -5.29 -5.57 -5.37
N GLN A 223 -6.46 -5.07 -5.00
CA GLN A 223 -6.86 -3.68 -5.25
C GLN A 223 -5.95 -2.67 -4.53
N ILE A 224 -5.54 -2.96 -3.28
CA ILE A 224 -4.58 -2.11 -2.54
C ILE A 224 -3.22 -2.11 -3.26
N ILE A 225 -2.72 -3.26 -3.68
CA ILE A 225 -1.45 -3.36 -4.42
C ILE A 225 -1.53 -2.60 -5.75
N LEU A 226 -2.60 -2.80 -6.52
CA LEU A 226 -2.82 -2.13 -7.80
C LEU A 226 -2.98 -0.61 -7.65
N SER A 227 -3.69 -0.15 -6.61
CA SER A 227 -3.85 1.29 -6.34
C SER A 227 -2.53 1.93 -5.94
N LEU A 228 -1.71 1.28 -5.10
CA LEU A 228 -0.36 1.74 -4.74
C LEU A 228 0.54 1.81 -5.98
N ALA A 229 0.53 0.78 -6.82
CA ALA A 229 1.27 0.78 -8.09
C ALA A 229 0.80 1.91 -9.02
N GLY A 230 -0.51 2.13 -9.11
CA GLY A 230 -1.12 3.20 -9.89
C GLY A 230 -0.71 4.60 -9.41
N ILE A 231 -0.72 4.84 -8.10
CA ILE A 231 -0.27 6.11 -7.50
C ILE A 231 1.22 6.34 -7.78
N LEU A 232 2.04 5.30 -7.66
CA LEU A 232 3.49 5.38 -7.86
C LEU A 232 3.84 5.64 -9.34
N LEU A 233 3.16 4.97 -10.26
CA LEU A 233 3.31 5.23 -11.70
C LEU A 233 2.78 6.62 -12.08
N GLY A 234 1.65 7.04 -11.52
CA GLY A 234 1.05 8.36 -11.74
C GLY A 234 1.96 9.49 -11.29
N THR A 235 2.57 9.37 -10.10
CA THR A 235 3.52 10.36 -9.58
C THR A 235 4.80 10.43 -10.41
N ILE A 236 5.34 9.29 -10.85
CA ILE A 236 6.49 9.26 -11.78
C ILE A 236 6.13 9.96 -13.10
N ALA A 237 4.97 9.65 -13.69
CA ALA A 237 4.52 10.25 -14.94
C ALA A 237 4.35 11.77 -14.82
N ALA A 238 3.74 12.24 -13.72
CA ALA A 238 3.58 13.66 -13.43
C ALA A 238 4.94 14.36 -13.30
N PHE A 239 5.89 13.77 -12.57
CA PHE A 239 7.23 14.32 -12.41
C PHE A 239 7.99 14.41 -13.74
N VAL A 240 7.92 13.36 -14.58
CA VAL A 240 8.50 13.37 -15.93
C VAL A 240 7.86 14.44 -16.80
N GLY A 241 6.53 14.57 -16.76
CA GLY A 241 5.78 15.61 -17.45
C GLY A 241 6.25 17.01 -17.05
N LEU A 242 6.30 17.31 -15.75
CA LEU A 242 6.82 18.57 -15.21
C LEU A 242 8.26 18.85 -15.66
N ARG A 243 9.12 17.83 -15.65
CA ARG A 243 10.52 17.98 -16.08
C ARG A 243 10.66 18.28 -17.58
N LEU A 244 9.80 17.68 -18.41
CA LEU A 244 9.76 17.96 -19.84
C LEU A 244 9.29 19.40 -20.10
N VAL A 245 8.22 19.84 -19.43
CA VAL A 245 7.73 21.22 -19.50
C VAL A 245 8.82 22.20 -19.07
N GLY A 246 9.49 21.95 -17.93
CA GLY A 246 10.60 22.77 -17.45
C GLY A 246 11.76 22.87 -18.45
N ARG A 247 12.12 21.78 -19.14
CA ARG A 247 13.15 21.79 -20.20
C ARG A 247 12.74 22.64 -21.40
N VAL A 248 11.48 22.58 -21.81
CA VAL A 248 10.96 23.38 -22.93
C VAL A 248 11.00 24.87 -22.58
N VAL A 249 10.58 25.23 -21.37
CA VAL A 249 10.61 26.61 -20.86
C VAL A 249 12.05 27.12 -20.77
N ALA A 250 12.96 26.34 -20.18
CA ALA A 250 14.37 26.71 -20.05
C ALA A 250 15.06 26.93 -21.42
N ARG A 251 14.74 26.10 -22.43
CA ARG A 251 15.25 26.28 -23.80
C ARG A 251 14.76 27.58 -24.44
N ARG A 252 13.48 27.92 -24.24
CA ARG A 252 12.91 29.19 -24.73
C ARG A 252 13.54 30.39 -24.03
N ALA A 253 13.71 30.34 -22.71
CA ALA A 253 14.37 31.39 -21.94
C ALA A 253 15.82 31.60 -22.40
N ALA A 254 16.58 30.53 -22.62
CA ALA A 254 17.95 30.61 -23.12
C ALA A 254 18.03 31.20 -24.54
N HIS A 255 17.07 30.89 -25.42
CA HIS A 255 16.98 31.52 -26.75
C HIS A 255 16.66 33.02 -26.66
N GLY A 256 15.75 33.42 -25.76
CA GLY A 256 15.44 34.83 -25.52
C GLY A 256 16.64 35.60 -24.97
N ALA A 257 17.39 35.00 -24.04
CA ALA A 257 18.61 35.60 -23.49
C ALA A 257 19.70 35.82 -24.55
N ASP A 258 20.00 34.82 -25.40
CA ASP A 258 20.99 34.98 -26.50
C ASP A 258 20.58 36.08 -27.49
N LEU A 259 19.29 36.18 -27.84
CA LEU A 259 18.80 37.25 -28.70
C LEU A 259 18.96 38.63 -28.04
N ARG A 260 18.60 38.77 -26.75
CA ARG A 260 18.75 40.03 -26.02
C ARG A 260 20.21 40.47 -25.95
N THR A 261 21.14 39.58 -25.58
CA THR A 261 22.57 39.91 -25.50
C THR A 261 23.15 40.33 -26.85
N ARG A 262 22.76 39.67 -27.95
CA ARG A 262 23.17 40.06 -29.30
C ARG A 262 22.60 41.41 -29.71
N ASN A 263 21.35 41.68 -29.33
CA ASN A 263 20.68 42.92 -29.63
C ASN A 263 21.34 44.11 -28.90
N GLU A 264 21.64 43.92 -27.61
CA GLU A 264 22.38 44.90 -26.78
C GLU A 264 23.77 45.18 -27.36
N ALA A 265 24.51 44.13 -27.78
CA ALA A 265 25.82 44.30 -28.39
C ALA A 265 25.76 45.05 -29.75
N ALA A 266 24.77 44.76 -30.59
CA ALA A 266 24.56 45.48 -31.84
C ALA A 266 24.18 46.95 -31.60
N SER A 267 23.29 47.21 -30.63
CA SER A 267 22.92 48.57 -30.22
C SER A 267 24.14 49.38 -29.74
N ALA A 268 24.98 48.80 -28.88
CA ALA A 268 26.18 49.47 -28.38
C ALA A 268 27.15 49.86 -29.51
N ARG A 269 27.32 49.00 -30.52
CA ARG A 269 28.15 49.28 -31.70
C ARG A 269 27.56 50.37 -32.57
N LEU A 270 26.24 50.34 -32.80
CA LEU A 270 25.52 51.39 -33.53
C LEU A 270 25.62 52.75 -32.84
N ASN A 271 25.52 52.80 -31.52
CA ASN A 271 25.68 54.05 -30.76
C ASN A 271 27.11 54.60 -30.91
N LYS A 272 28.12 53.74 -30.84
CA LYS A 272 29.52 54.16 -31.05
C LYS A 272 29.75 54.69 -32.48
N LEU A 273 29.14 54.07 -33.49
CA LEU A 273 29.17 54.55 -34.87
C LEU A 273 28.41 55.88 -35.03
N ALA A 274 27.29 56.04 -34.32
CA ALA A 274 26.52 57.29 -34.32
C ALA A 274 27.38 58.48 -33.91
N ASP A 275 28.21 58.33 -32.88
CA ASP A 275 29.10 59.39 -32.41
C ASP A 275 30.08 59.84 -33.51
N VAL A 276 30.61 58.91 -34.30
CA VAL A 276 31.54 59.19 -35.40
C VAL A 276 30.82 59.86 -36.58
N VAL A 277 29.63 59.39 -36.92
CA VAL A 277 28.85 59.87 -38.07
C VAL A 277 28.18 61.23 -37.80
N LEU A 278 27.70 61.45 -36.58
CA LEU A 278 27.01 62.69 -36.19
C LEU A 278 27.99 63.81 -35.83
N HIS A 279 29.22 63.48 -35.43
CA HIS A 279 30.25 64.46 -35.08
C HIS A 279 31.54 64.27 -35.92
N PRO A 280 31.46 64.30 -37.26
CA PRO A 280 32.64 64.10 -38.08
C PRO A 280 33.58 65.33 -38.00
N PRO A 281 34.89 65.14 -38.15
CA PRO A 281 35.83 66.26 -38.26
C PRO A 281 35.49 67.09 -39.51
N ARG A 282 35.71 68.41 -39.44
CA ARG A 282 35.45 69.31 -40.59
C ARG A 282 36.20 68.82 -41.84
N PRO A 283 35.51 68.59 -42.97
CA PRO A 283 36.14 68.07 -44.17
C PRO A 283 37.16 69.09 -44.71
N LYS A 284 38.35 68.60 -45.09
CA LYS A 284 39.43 69.45 -45.64
C LYS A 284 39.36 69.49 -47.16
N THR A 285 38.78 68.48 -47.77
CA THR A 285 38.60 68.36 -49.21
C THR A 285 37.16 68.01 -49.59
N ALA A 286 36.80 68.24 -50.86
CA ALA A 286 35.51 67.80 -51.39
C ALA A 286 35.37 66.26 -51.43
N ALA A 287 36.50 65.53 -51.46
CA ALA A 287 36.49 64.07 -51.37
C ALA A 287 36.14 63.61 -49.95
N ASP A 288 36.67 64.27 -48.91
CA ASP A 288 36.35 63.99 -47.51
C ASP A 288 34.86 64.22 -47.24
N ALA A 289 34.30 65.32 -47.76
CA ALA A 289 32.88 65.64 -47.58
C ALA A 289 31.96 64.60 -48.24
N ARG A 290 32.34 64.09 -49.42
CA ARG A 290 31.59 63.02 -50.11
C ARG A 290 31.67 61.70 -49.35
N TRP A 291 32.87 61.32 -48.91
CA TRP A 291 33.07 60.11 -48.11
C TRP A 291 32.27 60.16 -46.80
N GLN A 292 32.26 61.29 -46.09
CA GLN A 292 31.44 61.47 -44.88
C GLN A 292 29.93 61.32 -45.18
N ALA A 293 29.46 61.86 -46.30
CA ALA A 293 28.07 61.71 -46.72
C ALA A 293 27.70 60.26 -47.06
N ASP A 294 28.58 59.54 -47.75
CA ASP A 294 28.39 58.12 -48.08
C ASP A 294 28.37 57.25 -46.81
N LEU A 295 29.28 57.52 -45.86
CA LEU A 295 29.34 56.83 -44.57
C LEU A 295 28.05 57.07 -43.75
N ALA A 296 27.54 58.30 -43.73
CA ALA A 296 26.27 58.62 -43.08
C ALA A 296 25.08 57.92 -43.75
N GLY A 297 25.09 57.83 -45.08
CA GLY A 297 24.08 57.10 -45.85
C GLY A 297 24.05 55.61 -45.51
N GLU A 298 25.20 54.95 -45.47
CA GLU A 298 25.27 53.53 -45.08
C GLU A 298 24.93 53.30 -43.61
N TYR A 299 25.30 54.22 -42.71
CA TYR A 299 24.88 54.15 -41.31
C TYR A 299 23.36 54.12 -41.16
N VAL A 300 22.62 55.00 -41.85
CA VAL A 300 21.15 55.02 -41.80
C VAL A 300 20.53 53.73 -42.35
N ARG A 301 21.13 53.13 -43.39
CA ARG A 301 20.66 51.85 -43.94
C ARG A 301 20.85 50.71 -42.93
N VAL A 302 22.01 50.64 -42.29
CA VAL A 302 22.30 49.63 -41.26
C VAL A 302 21.38 49.83 -40.04
N LEU A 303 21.05 51.08 -39.68
CA LEU A 303 20.10 51.38 -38.61
C LEU A 303 18.68 50.88 -38.94
N ALA A 304 18.20 51.12 -40.17
CA ALA A 304 16.89 50.61 -40.62
C ALA A 304 16.85 49.06 -40.63
N GLU A 305 17.95 48.41 -41.00
CA GLU A 305 18.06 46.95 -40.95
C GLU A 305 18.07 46.40 -39.52
N TYR A 306 18.69 47.13 -38.59
CA TYR A 306 18.68 46.80 -37.17
C TYR A 306 17.26 46.82 -36.58
N GLU A 307 16.44 47.83 -36.90
CA GLU A 307 15.04 47.90 -36.46
C GLU A 307 14.21 46.69 -36.94
N GLY A 308 14.52 46.15 -38.12
CA GLY A 308 13.89 44.94 -38.66
C GLY A 308 14.51 43.61 -38.22
N ALA A 309 15.60 43.63 -37.45
CA ALA A 309 16.40 42.45 -37.09
C ALA A 309 15.87 41.74 -35.83
N ASN A 310 14.70 41.10 -35.95
CA ASN A 310 14.05 40.36 -34.86
C ASN A 310 14.44 38.87 -34.74
N THR A 311 15.40 38.40 -35.53
CA THR A 311 15.85 36.99 -35.52
C THR A 311 17.36 36.88 -35.46
N ARG A 312 17.85 35.73 -34.99
CA ARG A 312 19.27 35.46 -34.81
C ARG A 312 20.05 35.55 -36.12
N SER A 313 19.47 35.08 -37.23
CA SER A 313 20.09 35.14 -38.55
C SER A 313 20.23 36.58 -39.04
N LYS A 314 19.18 37.40 -38.87
CA LYS A 314 19.22 38.82 -39.22
C LYS A 314 20.24 39.59 -38.39
N LEU A 315 20.28 39.38 -37.07
CA LEU A 315 21.29 40.00 -36.19
C LEU A 315 22.72 39.56 -36.53
N ALA A 316 22.92 38.31 -36.96
CA ALA A 316 24.23 37.83 -37.40
C ALA A 316 24.67 38.48 -38.73
N ALA A 317 23.75 38.61 -39.69
CA ALA A 317 24.01 39.30 -40.95
C ALA A 317 24.32 40.80 -40.72
N LEU A 318 23.54 41.46 -39.87
CA LEU A 318 23.78 42.83 -39.43
C LEU A 318 25.15 42.98 -38.77
N GLY A 319 25.56 42.01 -37.93
CA GLY A 319 26.86 42.02 -37.26
C GLY A 319 28.04 42.08 -38.24
N GLY A 320 27.91 41.43 -39.41
CA GLY A 320 28.88 41.51 -40.50
C GLY A 320 28.95 42.90 -41.12
N ARG A 321 27.79 43.48 -41.44
CA ARG A 321 27.70 44.86 -41.99
C ARG A 321 28.21 45.93 -41.04
N LEU A 322 27.91 45.81 -39.74
CA LEU A 322 28.46 46.69 -38.72
C LEU A 322 29.99 46.63 -38.68
N THR A 323 30.59 45.45 -38.87
CA THR A 323 32.05 45.32 -38.91
C THR A 323 32.67 45.95 -40.16
N GLU A 324 31.98 45.90 -41.30
CA GLU A 324 32.43 46.59 -42.51
C GLU A 324 32.35 48.11 -42.33
N LEU A 325 31.23 48.60 -41.82
CA LEU A 325 31.02 50.03 -41.57
C LEU A 325 31.99 50.59 -40.52
N GLU A 326 32.28 49.85 -39.45
CA GLU A 326 33.32 50.23 -38.46
C GLU A 326 34.71 50.32 -39.07
N LYS A 327 35.06 49.43 -40.02
CA LYS A 327 36.34 49.50 -40.71
C LYS A 327 36.43 50.68 -41.66
N GLU A 328 35.31 51.03 -42.30
CA GLU A 328 35.24 52.21 -43.15
C GLU A 328 35.36 53.48 -42.31
N ALA A 329 34.62 53.60 -41.21
CA ALA A 329 34.65 54.75 -40.30
C ALA A 329 36.02 54.98 -39.61
N ALA A 330 36.89 53.97 -39.56
CA ALA A 330 38.21 54.05 -38.96
C ALA A 330 39.33 54.49 -39.94
N ARG A 331 39.00 54.70 -41.22
CA ARG A 331 39.93 55.23 -42.24
C ARG A 331 40.08 56.73 -42.12
#